data_AF-A0A7W7ZEA7-F1
#
_entry.id   AF-A0A7W7ZEA7-F1
#
_cell.length_a   1.000
_cell.length_b   1.000
_cell.length_c   1.000
_cell.angle_alpha   90.00
_cell.angle_beta   90.00
_cell.angle_gamma   90.00
#
_symmetry.space_group_name_H-M   'P 1'
#
loop_
_entity.id
_entity.type
_entity.pdbx_description
1 polymer ?
#
loop_
_entity_poly.entity_id
_entity_poly.type
_entity_poly.pdbx_seq_one_letter_code
_entity_poly.pdbx_strand_id
1 'polypeptide(L)'
;MRSSTNPRRSAYLALLILTIVLGLVLRRVPMGLPYVIVKYGGSMLWAMMIYWIVAALAPVWSALTSGIFVAVIAALVEFFKLYHESVLDAFRRTLAGSLLLGRYFSWWDVVAYLVAIAIAVRLDRSFIRRGGA
;
A
#
# COMPACT_ATOMS: atom_id res chain seq x y z
N MET A 1 -22.32 -22.88 -2.97
CA MET A 1 -20.84 -22.69 -3.03
C MET A 1 -20.35 -22.13 -1.72
N ARG A 2 -19.78 -22.96 -0.83
CA ARG A 2 -19.15 -22.47 0.41
C ARG A 2 -17.74 -21.99 0.03
N SER A 3 -17.51 -20.68 0.02
CA SER A 3 -16.13 -20.18 0.00
C SER A 3 -15.48 -20.61 1.32
N SER A 4 -14.60 -21.61 1.28
CA SER A 4 -13.69 -21.92 2.37
C SER A 4 -12.70 -20.75 2.49
N THR A 5 -13.16 -19.67 3.11
CA THR A 5 -12.35 -18.48 3.32
C THR A 5 -11.24 -18.84 4.28
N ASN A 6 -10.01 -18.93 3.78
CA ASN A 6 -8.82 -19.10 4.59
C ASN A 6 -8.79 -17.93 5.60
N PRO A 7 -8.74 -18.18 6.92
CA PRO A 7 -8.81 -17.12 7.94
C PRO A 7 -7.73 -16.06 7.76
N ARG A 8 -6.56 -16.43 7.23
CA ARG A 8 -5.48 -15.48 6.90
C ARG A 8 -5.89 -14.53 5.77
N ARG A 9 -6.55 -15.05 4.73
CA ARG A 9 -7.05 -14.26 3.60
C ARG A 9 -8.12 -13.26 4.07
N SER A 10 -9.03 -13.70 4.94
CA SER A 10 -10.02 -12.80 5.54
C SER A 10 -9.38 -11.69 6.37
N ALA A 11 -8.33 -12.00 7.14
CA ALA A 11 -7.58 -10.99 7.89
C ALA A 11 -6.91 -9.95 6.98
N TYR A 12 -6.26 -10.38 5.89
CA TYR A 12 -5.69 -9.42 4.92
C TYR A 12 -6.75 -8.55 4.26
N LEU A 13 -7.91 -9.11 3.91
CA LEU A 13 -9.01 -8.34 3.33
C LEU A 13 -9.60 -7.32 4.31
N ALA A 14 -9.72 -7.66 5.59
CA ALA A 14 -10.14 -6.72 6.62
C ALA A 14 -9.14 -5.58 6.79
N LEU A 15 -7.84 -5.90 6.86
CA LEU A 15 -6.77 -4.91 6.93
C LEU A 15 -6.71 -4.03 5.68
N LEU A 16 -6.97 -4.61 4.50
CA LEU A 16 -7.07 -3.88 3.25
C LEU A 16 -8.17 -2.82 3.31
N ILE A 17 -9.38 -3.21 3.71
CA ILE A 17 -10.52 -2.28 3.82
C ILE A 17 -10.21 -1.18 4.84
N LEU A 18 -9.70 -1.55 6.02
CA LEU A 18 -9.30 -0.59 7.05
C LEU A 18 -8.26 0.41 6.52
N THR A 19 -7.23 -0.08 5.83
CA THR A 19 -6.15 0.75 5.26
C THR A 19 -6.70 1.73 4.21
N ILE A 20 -7.64 1.29 3.37
CA ILE A 20 -8.30 2.14 2.37
C ILE A 20 -9.09 3.24 3.06
N VAL A 21 -9.90 2.91 4.06
CA VAL A 21 -10.72 3.89 4.79
C VAL A 21 -9.81 4.92 5.47
N LEU A 22 -8.78 4.48 6.18
CA LEU A 22 -7.81 5.39 6.82
C LEU A 22 -7.10 6.28 5.79
N GLY A 23 -6.71 5.73 4.64
CA GLY A 23 -6.04 6.49 3.58
C GLY A 23 -6.95 7.54 2.96
N LEU A 24 -8.23 7.22 2.76
CA LEU A 24 -9.23 8.17 2.27
C LEU A 24 -9.51 9.27 3.29
N VAL A 25 -9.71 8.90 4.57
CA VAL A 25 -9.90 9.85 5.66
C VAL A 25 -8.72 10.80 5.76
N LEU A 26 -7.49 10.26 5.80
CA LEU A 26 -6.26 11.06 5.90
C LEU A 26 -6.12 12.07 4.76
N ARG A 27 -6.52 11.70 3.54
CA ARG A 27 -6.36 12.56 2.35
C ARG A 27 -7.53 13.49 2.07
N ARG A 28 -8.72 13.23 2.62
CA ARG A 28 -9.97 13.96 2.26
C ARG A 28 -10.59 14.73 3.40
N VAL A 29 -10.40 14.27 4.64
CA VAL A 29 -10.95 14.98 5.79
C VAL A 29 -9.93 16.04 6.21
N PRO A 30 -10.29 17.34 6.19
CA PRO A 30 -9.41 18.41 6.61
C PRO A 30 -9.27 18.38 8.14
N MET A 31 -8.45 17.47 8.65
CA MET A 31 -8.21 17.27 10.08
C MET A 31 -7.23 18.29 10.68
N GLY A 32 -6.82 19.31 9.93
CA GLY A 32 -5.80 20.28 10.35
C GLY A 32 -4.40 19.67 10.53
N LEU A 33 -4.16 18.47 9.99
CA LEU A 33 -2.87 17.79 10.11
C LEU A 33 -1.79 18.47 9.26
N PRO A 34 -0.52 18.48 9.72
CA PRO A 34 0.60 18.92 8.92
C PRO A 34 0.66 18.22 7.56
N TYR A 35 0.99 18.98 6.51
CA TYR A 35 1.10 18.46 5.14
C TYR A 35 2.00 17.22 5.03
N VAL A 36 3.09 17.19 5.80
CA VAL A 36 4.04 16.06 5.88
C VAL A 36 3.33 14.78 6.30
N ILE A 37 2.46 14.84 7.33
CA ILE A 37 1.72 13.67 7.83
C ILE A 37 0.72 13.20 6.78
N VAL A 38 -0.03 14.12 6.18
CA VAL A 38 -1.03 13.78 5.15
C VAL A 38 -0.37 13.17 3.92
N LYS A 39 0.76 13.74 3.47
CA LYS A 39 1.52 13.26 2.31
C LYS A 39 2.12 11.88 2.57
N TYR A 40 3.03 11.78 3.53
CA TYR A 40 3.80 10.55 3.75
C TYR A 40 2.98 9.46 4.44
N GLY A 41 2.06 9.82 5.35
CA GLY A 41 1.11 8.86 5.90
C GLY A 41 0.22 8.26 4.80
N GLY A 42 -0.18 9.07 3.82
CA GLY A 42 -0.87 8.57 2.64
C GLY A 42 -0.03 7.60 1.81
N SER A 43 1.26 7.89 1.61
CA SER A 43 2.20 7.00 0.90
C SER A 43 2.41 5.68 1.64
N MET A 44 2.56 5.74 2.98
CA MET A 44 2.67 4.56 3.83
C MET A 44 1.44 3.67 3.74
N LEU A 45 0.23 4.25 3.88
CA LEU A 45 -1.02 3.51 3.79
C LEU A 45 -1.22 2.88 2.41
N TRP A 46 -0.79 3.57 1.35
CA TRP A 46 -0.81 3.00 -0.01
C TRP A 46 0.09 1.76 -0.12
N ALA A 47 1.33 1.80 0.38
CA ALA A 47 2.22 0.63 0.33
C ALA A 47 1.69 -0.54 1.17
N MET A 48 1.12 -0.27 2.36
CA MET A 48 0.46 -1.30 3.17
C MET A 48 -0.73 -1.93 2.44
N MET A 49 -1.54 -1.12 1.77
CA MET A 49 -2.67 -1.60 0.95
C MET A 49 -2.20 -2.60 -0.12
N ILE A 50 -1.15 -2.27 -0.87
CA ILE A 50 -0.58 -3.17 -1.89
C ILE A 50 -0.03 -4.45 -1.23
N TYR A 51 0.61 -4.33 -0.07
CA TYR A 51 1.08 -5.50 0.68
C TYR A 51 -0.06 -6.47 1.04
N TRP A 52 -1.18 -5.96 1.57
CA TRP A 52 -2.32 -6.80 1.93
C TRP A 52 -2.95 -7.50 0.71
N ILE A 53 -3.01 -6.81 -0.43
CA ILE A 53 -3.47 -7.40 -1.69
C ILE A 53 -2.55 -8.55 -2.11
N VAL A 54 -1.23 -8.32 -2.15
CA VAL A 54 -0.25 -9.34 -2.53
C VAL A 54 -0.30 -10.55 -1.59
N ALA A 55 -0.35 -10.32 -0.27
CA ALA A 55 -0.44 -11.39 0.72
C ALA A 55 -1.75 -12.20 0.62
N ALA A 56 -2.86 -11.56 0.25
CA ALA A 56 -4.14 -12.22 0.03
C ALA A 56 -4.20 -13.04 -1.28
N LEU A 57 -3.48 -12.61 -2.32
CA LEU A 57 -3.42 -13.29 -3.62
C LEU A 57 -2.36 -14.40 -3.67
N ALA A 58 -1.25 -14.25 -2.95
CA ALA A 58 -0.14 -15.20 -2.92
C ALA A 58 0.09 -15.77 -1.50
N PRO A 59 -0.87 -16.55 -0.95
CA PRO A 59 -0.78 -17.06 0.43
C PRO A 59 0.38 -18.04 0.65
N VAL A 60 0.93 -18.62 -0.43
CA VAL A 60 2.08 -19.51 -0.41
C VAL A 60 3.41 -18.78 -0.23
N TRP A 61 3.48 -17.49 -0.55
CA TRP A 61 4.72 -16.73 -0.44
C TRP A 61 5.02 -16.42 1.02
N SER A 62 6.30 -16.38 1.38
CA SER A 62 6.70 -15.90 2.71
C SER A 62 6.35 -14.41 2.87
N ALA A 63 6.11 -13.95 4.10
CA ALA A 63 5.83 -12.54 4.37
C ALA A 63 6.92 -11.61 3.82
N LEU A 64 8.19 -12.05 3.84
CA LEU A 64 9.32 -11.30 3.29
C LEU A 64 9.31 -11.27 1.76
N THR A 65 8.99 -12.39 1.12
CA THR A 65 8.85 -12.46 -0.34
C THR A 65 7.78 -11.48 -0.84
N SER A 66 6.61 -11.46 -0.17
CA SER A 66 5.57 -10.46 -0.46
C SER A 66 6.07 -9.04 -0.23
N GLY A 67 6.84 -8.80 0.84
CA GLY A 67 7.41 -7.47 1.14
C GLY A 67 8.39 -6.99 0.08
N ILE A 68 9.33 -7.83 -0.35
CA ILE A 68 10.29 -7.52 -1.42
C ILE A 68 9.54 -7.22 -2.72
N PHE A 69 8.56 -8.05 -3.08
CA PHE A 69 7.75 -7.83 -4.28
C PHE A 69 7.03 -6.48 -4.26
N VAL A 70 6.42 -6.11 -3.13
CA VAL A 70 5.75 -4.82 -2.95
C VAL A 70 6.75 -3.67 -3.00
N ALA A 71 7.95 -3.84 -2.44
CA ALA A 71 9.01 -2.82 -2.51
C ALA A 71 9.47 -2.57 -3.95
N VAL A 72 9.58 -3.62 -4.76
CA VAL A 72 9.87 -3.51 -6.20
C VAL A 72 8.73 -2.77 -6.91
N ILE A 73 7.47 -3.13 -6.67
CA ILE A 73 6.33 -2.41 -7.24
C ILE A 73 6.36 -0.93 -6.85
N ALA A 74 6.55 -0.62 -5.56
CA ALA A 74 6.57 0.75 -5.07
C ALA A 74 7.72 1.56 -5.71
N ALA A 75 8.91 0.96 -5.82
CA ALA A 75 10.03 1.59 -6.52
C ALA A 75 9.70 1.83 -8.00
N LEU A 76 9.18 0.83 -8.72
CA LEU A 76 8.80 0.96 -10.13
C LEU A 76 7.75 2.06 -10.33
N VAL A 77 6.71 2.10 -9.50
CA VAL A 77 5.68 3.16 -9.55
C VAL A 77 6.29 4.53 -9.28
N GLU A 78 7.19 4.63 -8.30
CA GLU A 78 7.86 5.88 -7.97
C GLU A 78 8.77 6.36 -9.10
N PHE A 79 9.62 5.49 -9.66
CA PHE A 79 10.47 5.80 -10.81
C PHE A 79 9.65 6.11 -12.06
N PHE A 80 8.49 5.45 -12.23
CA PHE A 80 7.59 5.72 -13.34
C PHE A 80 7.10 7.17 -13.33
N LYS A 81 7.06 7.85 -12.18
CA LYS A 81 6.75 9.29 -12.09
C LYS A 81 7.76 10.19 -12.82
N LEU A 82 8.98 9.71 -13.07
CA LEU A 82 9.99 10.45 -13.86
C LEU A 82 9.68 10.43 -15.37
N TYR A 83 8.85 9.48 -15.81
CA TYR A 83 8.37 9.43 -17.19
C TYR A 83 7.21 10.41 -17.38
N HIS A 84 7.40 11.40 -18.25
CA HIS A 84 6.44 12.46 -18.54
C HIS A 84 5.96 12.33 -19.98
N GLU A 85 4.67 12.04 -20.14
CA GLU A 85 3.97 12.00 -21.42
C GLU A 85 2.60 12.64 -21.18
N SER A 86 2.10 13.39 -22.17
CA SER A 86 0.91 14.24 -22.05
C SER A 86 -0.36 13.50 -21.60
N VAL A 87 -0.60 12.29 -22.12
CA VAL A 87 -1.74 11.43 -21.76
C VAL A 87 -1.56 10.89 -20.35
N LEU A 88 -0.34 10.49 -20.00
CA LEU A 88 -0.02 9.97 -18.67
C LEU A 88 -0.17 11.05 -17.58
N ASP A 89 0.27 12.26 -17.87
CA ASP A 89 0.12 13.40 -16.95
C ASP A 89 -1.35 13.81 -16.80
N ALA A 90 -2.14 13.74 -17.88
CA ALA A 90 -3.60 13.91 -17.79
C ALA A 90 -4.22 12.84 -16.87
N PHE A 91 -3.79 11.58 -16.99
CA PHE A 91 -4.25 10.51 -16.11
C PHE A 91 -3.86 10.76 -14.64
N ARG A 92 -2.63 11.20 -14.34
CA ARG A 92 -2.16 11.55 -12.97
C ARG A 92 -2.94 12.69 -12.32
N ARG A 93 -3.58 13.56 -13.11
CA ARG A 93 -4.46 14.62 -12.62
C ARG A 93 -5.85 14.10 -12.23
N THR A 94 -6.24 12.92 -12.70
CA THR A 94 -7.48 12.28 -12.24
C THR A 94 -7.33 11.77 -10.81
N LEU A 95 -8.47 11.53 -10.14
CA LEU A 95 -8.49 10.94 -8.82
C LEU A 95 -7.74 9.60 -8.78
N ALA A 96 -8.07 8.71 -9.73
CA ALA A 96 -7.50 7.38 -9.83
C ALA A 96 -5.98 7.45 -10.06
N GLY A 97 -5.52 8.26 -11.02
CA GLY A 97 -4.09 8.40 -11.28
C GLY A 97 -3.32 9.00 -10.10
N SER A 98 -3.90 9.98 -9.40
CA SER A 98 -3.26 10.58 -8.22
C SER A 98 -3.12 9.61 -7.05
N LEU A 99 -4.04 8.64 -6.91
CA LEU A 99 -4.03 7.62 -5.86
C LEU A 99 -3.17 6.40 -6.24
N LEU A 100 -3.14 6.02 -7.52
CA LEU A 100 -2.45 4.82 -8.00
C LEU A 100 -0.98 5.10 -8.35
N LEU A 101 -0.71 6.19 -9.06
CA LEU A 101 0.62 6.51 -9.59
C LEU A 101 1.28 7.69 -8.86
N GLY A 102 0.49 8.57 -8.25
CA GLY A 102 0.99 9.83 -7.71
C GLY A 102 1.40 10.83 -8.80
N ARG A 103 1.81 12.03 -8.37
CA ARG A 103 2.07 13.16 -9.28
C ARG A 103 3.55 13.49 -9.45
N TYR A 104 4.32 13.41 -8.38
CA TYR A 104 5.73 13.82 -8.37
C TYR A 104 6.58 12.76 -7.70
N PHE A 105 7.79 12.58 -8.22
CA PHE A 105 8.82 11.73 -7.66
C PHE A 105 9.34 12.29 -6.33
N SER A 106 9.51 11.44 -5.32
CA SER A 106 10.16 11.80 -4.06
C SER A 106 10.94 10.62 -3.46
N TRP A 107 12.22 10.83 -3.17
CA TRP A 107 13.01 9.88 -2.38
C TRP A 107 12.41 9.60 -1.00
N TRP A 108 11.74 10.59 -0.41
CA TRP A 108 11.03 10.41 0.86
C TRP A 108 9.81 9.51 0.74
N ASP A 109 9.17 9.45 -0.43
CA ASP A 109 8.10 8.47 -0.68
C ASP A 109 8.66 7.05 -0.72
N VAL A 110 9.85 6.84 -1.32
CA VAL A 110 10.56 5.54 -1.28
C VAL A 110 10.81 5.11 0.16
N VAL A 111 11.36 5.99 1.00
CA VAL A 111 11.60 5.71 2.42
C VAL A 111 10.29 5.38 3.15
N ALA A 112 9.23 6.17 2.93
CA ALA A 112 7.92 5.94 3.51
C ALA A 112 7.35 4.56 3.13
N TYR A 113 7.46 4.17 1.85
CA TYR A 113 7.04 2.84 1.40
C TYR A 113 7.82 1.73 2.09
N LEU A 114 9.15 1.83 2.17
CA LEU A 114 9.99 0.82 2.80
C LEU A 114 9.65 0.65 4.29
N VAL A 115 9.46 1.74 5.03
CA VAL A 115 9.03 1.70 6.44
C VAL A 115 7.66 1.02 6.58
N ALA A 116 6.70 1.41 5.73
CA ALA A 116 5.37 0.83 5.75
C ALA A 116 5.36 -0.67 5.43
N ILE A 117 6.16 -1.10 4.45
CA ILE A 117 6.32 -2.52 4.08
C ILE A 117 6.96 -3.28 5.23
N ALA A 118 8.00 -2.74 5.88
CA ALA A 118 8.64 -3.40 7.01
C ALA A 118 7.64 -3.62 8.18
N ILE A 119 6.80 -2.63 8.47
CA ILE A 119 5.72 -2.75 9.45
C ILE A 119 4.72 -3.83 9.03
N ALA A 120 4.25 -3.82 7.77
CA ALA A 120 3.28 -4.79 7.27
C ALA A 120 3.83 -6.23 7.35
N VAL A 121 5.10 -6.44 6.97
CA VAL A 121 5.79 -7.73 7.11
C VAL A 121 5.88 -8.18 8.57
N ARG A 122 6.19 -7.25 9.48
CA ARG A 122 6.24 -7.55 10.93
C ARG A 122 4.87 -7.98 11.45
N LEU A 123 3.81 -7.27 11.07
CA LEU A 123 2.44 -7.57 11.46
C LEU A 123 1.98 -8.93 10.91
N ASP A 124 2.23 -9.19 9.62
CA ASP A 124 1.91 -10.47 8.97
C ASP A 124 2.59 -11.64 9.72
N ARG A 125 3.91 -11.55 9.90
CA ARG A 125 4.68 -12.57 10.62
C ARG A 125 4.23 -12.79 12.05
N SER A 126 3.85 -11.74 12.76
CA SER A 126 3.62 -11.81 14.21
C SER A 126 2.19 -12.21 14.57
N PHE A 127 1.21 -11.82 13.75
CA PHE A 127 -0.22 -11.98 14.10
C PHE A 127 -0.98 -12.87 13.14
N ILE A 128 -0.75 -12.76 11.82
CA ILE A 128 -1.58 -13.44 10.81
C ILE A 128 -1.07 -14.85 10.53
N ARG A 129 0.25 -15.00 10.37
CA ARG A 129 0.87 -16.31 10.08
C ARG A 129 1.16 -17.14 11.32
N ARG A 130 1.38 -16.51 12.48
CA ARG A 130 1.56 -17.22 13.76
C ARG A 130 0.26 -17.72 14.35
N GLY A 131 -0.85 -16.99 14.21
CA GLY A 131 -2.15 -17.37 14.77
C GLY A 131 -2.88 -18.51 14.04
N GLY A 132 -2.19 -19.25 13.17
CA GLY A 132 -2.74 -20.42 12.48
C GLY A 132 -1.77 -21.59 12.45
N ALA A 133 -0.97 -21.73 13.51
CA ALA A 133 -0.16 -22.89 13.85
C ALA A 133 -0.71 -23.51 15.14
#